data_AF-A0A937WM08-F1
#
_entry.id   AF-A0A937WM08-F1
#
_cell.length_a   1.000
_cell.length_b   1.000
_cell.length_c   1.000
_cell.angle_alpha   90.00
_cell.angle_beta   90.00
_cell.angle_gamma   90.00
#
_symmetry.space_group_name_H-M   'P 1'
#
loop_
_entity.id
_entity.type
_entity.pdbx_description
1 polymer ?
#
loop_
_entity_poly.entity_id
_entity_poly.type
_entity_poly.pdbx_seq_one_letter_code
_entity_poly.pdbx_strand_id
1 'polypeptide(L)'
;MKSTNEKKDLLPEEFSSYDEAGKFWDIHDSTDYLEYMTPVEVDVRLDRRYFELDIDEEVVRALEKRALSEHISASKLANELLRKELVSC
;
A
#
# COMPACT_ATOMS: atom_id res chain seq x y z
N MET A 1 19.86 1.88 -6.45
CA MET A 1 20.98 1.25 -5.70
C MET A 1 20.98 1.80 -4.29
N LYS A 2 20.64 0.99 -3.30
CA LYS A 2 20.96 1.26 -1.89
C LYS A 2 21.67 0.02 -1.34
N SER A 3 22.99 0.11 -1.28
CA SER A 3 23.79 -0.76 -0.43
C SER A 3 23.98 -0.01 0.88
N THR A 4 23.40 -0.52 1.95
CA THR A 4 23.83 -0.20 3.32
C THR A 4 23.95 -1.52 4.05
N ASN A 5 25.21 -1.86 4.28
CA ASN A 5 25.72 -3.04 4.94
C ASN A 5 25.49 -2.90 6.46
N GLU A 6 24.27 -3.17 6.91
CA GLU A 6 24.02 -3.54 8.30
C GLU A 6 24.12 -5.06 8.37
N LYS A 7 24.85 -5.58 9.37
CA LYS A 7 24.94 -7.02 9.59
C LYS A 7 23.53 -7.53 9.88
N LYS A 8 22.89 -8.13 8.88
CA LYS A 8 21.63 -8.85 9.07
C LYS A 8 21.88 -9.98 10.06
N ASP A 9 20.97 -10.15 11.01
CA ASP A 9 20.99 -11.31 11.87
C ASP A 9 20.84 -12.56 10.99
N LEU A 10 21.58 -13.63 11.32
CA LEU A 10 21.47 -14.86 10.56
C LEU A 10 20.09 -15.48 10.80
N LEU A 11 19.42 -15.91 9.74
CA LEU A 11 18.19 -16.66 9.86
C LEU A 11 18.49 -17.99 10.58
N PRO A 12 17.86 -18.27 11.72
CA PRO A 12 18.06 -19.54 12.42
C PRO A 12 17.53 -20.70 11.57
N GLU A 13 18.18 -21.87 11.69
CA GLU A 13 17.75 -23.09 10.99
C GLU A 13 16.37 -23.56 11.47
N GLU A 14 16.09 -23.36 12.75
CA GLU A 14 14.79 -23.62 13.38
C GLU A 14 14.48 -22.59 14.46
N PHE A 15 13.20 -22.30 14.66
CA PHE A 15 12.72 -21.55 15.83
C PHE A 15 12.26 -22.53 16.90
N SER A 16 12.60 -22.27 18.16
CA SER A 16 12.20 -23.12 19.28
C SER A 16 10.69 -23.04 19.57
N SER A 17 10.02 -21.97 19.12
CA SER A 17 8.57 -21.79 19.22
C SER A 17 8.03 -20.77 18.21
N TYR A 18 6.71 -20.79 17.98
CA TYR A 18 6.03 -19.78 17.15
C TYR A 18 6.14 -18.36 17.72
N ASP A 19 6.19 -18.20 19.04
CA ASP A 19 6.34 -16.89 19.70
C ASP A 19 7.71 -16.27 19.42
N GLU A 20 8.76 -17.10 19.41
CA GLU A 20 10.10 -16.69 19.01
C GLU A 20 10.16 -16.29 17.53
N ALA A 21 9.55 -17.09 16.65
CA ALA A 21 9.47 -16.77 15.23
C ALA A 21 8.74 -15.43 14.99
N GLY A 22 7.64 -15.18 15.71
CA GLY A 22 6.92 -13.91 15.65
C GLY A 22 7.79 -12.72 16.05
N LYS A 23 8.45 -12.82 17.22
CA LYS A 23 9.36 -11.76 17.72
C LYS A 23 10.51 -11.48 16.76
N PHE A 24 11.02 -12.50 16.08
CA PHE A 24 12.05 -12.32 15.07
C PHE A 24 11.51 -11.51 13.88
N TRP A 25 10.35 -11.88 13.33
CA TRP A 25 9.77 -11.20 12.16
C TRP A 25 9.15 -9.83 12.46
N ASP A 26 8.85 -9.51 13.73
CA ASP A 26 8.39 -8.17 14.12
C ASP A 26 9.43 -7.07 13.84
N ILE A 27 10.72 -7.43 13.80
CA ILE A 27 11.83 -6.49 13.59
C ILE A 27 12.64 -6.76 12.31
N HIS A 28 12.30 -7.81 11.55
CA HIS A 28 13.01 -8.21 10.34
C HIS A 28 12.10 -8.23 9.12
N ASP A 29 12.58 -7.72 7.98
CA ASP A 29 11.86 -7.81 6.71
C ASP A 29 12.19 -9.12 6.00
N SER A 30 11.18 -9.88 5.59
CA SER A 30 11.37 -11.13 4.84
C SER A 30 12.12 -10.94 3.51
N THR A 31 12.04 -9.74 2.90
CA THR A 31 12.77 -9.39 1.68
C THR A 31 14.28 -9.26 1.90
N ASP A 32 14.73 -9.26 3.16
CA ASP A 32 16.15 -9.30 3.49
C ASP A 32 16.76 -10.70 3.41
N TYR A 33 15.95 -11.75 3.25
CA TYR A 33 16.31 -13.17 3.29
C TYR A 33 15.91 -13.92 2.00
N LEU A 34 15.91 -13.22 0.86
CA LEU A 34 15.45 -13.77 -0.43
C LEU A 34 16.23 -15.01 -0.89
N GLU A 35 17.49 -15.17 -0.47
CA GLU A 35 18.31 -16.33 -0.77
C GLU A 35 17.76 -17.64 -0.19
N TYR A 36 16.91 -17.56 0.85
CA TYR A 36 16.22 -18.69 1.45
C TYR A 36 14.82 -18.92 0.85
N MET A 37 14.38 -18.07 -0.07
CA MET A 37 13.07 -18.17 -0.71
C MET A 37 13.16 -18.83 -2.08
N THR A 38 12.08 -19.51 -2.46
CA THR A 38 11.93 -20.04 -3.82
C THR A 38 11.10 -19.05 -4.65
N PRO A 39 11.58 -18.62 -5.83
CA PRO A 39 10.80 -17.75 -6.70
C PRO A 39 9.53 -18.47 -7.15
N VAL A 40 8.40 -17.78 -7.08
CA VAL A 40 7.10 -18.28 -7.55
C VAL A 40 6.56 -17.33 -8.62
N GLU A 41 6.02 -17.88 -9.69
CA GLU A 41 5.31 -17.09 -10.69
C GLU A 41 3.97 -16.65 -10.11
N VAL A 42 3.72 -15.34 -10.12
CA VAL A 42 2.45 -14.75 -9.69
C VAL A 42 1.91 -13.90 -10.83
N ASP A 43 0.74 -14.25 -11.34
CA ASP A 43 -0.04 -13.40 -12.25
C ASP A 43 -1.06 -12.60 -11.44
N VAL A 44 -0.83 -11.28 -11.34
CA VAL A 44 -1.75 -10.36 -10.66
C VAL A 44 -2.39 -9.47 -11.70
N ARG A 45 -3.69 -9.69 -11.95
CA ARG A 45 -4.47 -8.83 -12.84
C ARG A 45 -5.08 -7.66 -12.07
N LEU A 46 -4.53 -6.47 -12.26
CA LEU A 46 -5.08 -5.22 -11.74
C LEU A 46 -6.14 -4.68 -12.72
N ASP A 47 -7.38 -5.15 -12.60
CA ASP A 47 -8.50 -4.78 -13.49
C ASP A 47 -9.05 -3.36 -13.27
N ARG A 48 -8.58 -2.64 -12.24
CA ARG A 48 -9.03 -1.27 -11.98
C ARG A 48 -8.21 -0.28 -12.79
N ARG A 49 -8.84 0.31 -13.79
CA ARG A 49 -8.33 1.51 -14.48
C ARG A 49 -8.45 2.70 -13.55
N TYR A 50 -7.32 3.24 -13.13
CA TYR A 50 -7.24 4.53 -12.47
C TYR A 50 -6.97 5.58 -13.55
N PHE A 51 -7.74 6.66 -13.54
CA PHE A 51 -7.54 7.80 -14.43
C PHE A 51 -7.08 8.97 -13.57
N GLU A 52 -5.99 9.60 -13.98
CA GLU A 52 -5.48 10.82 -13.37
C GLU A 52 -5.97 12.02 -14.17
N LEU A 53 -6.34 13.08 -13.46
CA LEU A 53 -6.83 14.32 -14.02
C LEU A 53 -6.14 15.46 -13.28
N ASP A 54 -5.70 16.47 -14.01
CA ASP A 54 -5.25 17.72 -13.40
C ASP A 54 -6.47 18.45 -12.83
N ILE A 55 -6.37 18.85 -11.56
CA ILE A 55 -7.43 19.55 -10.82
C ILE A 55 -6.79 20.77 -10.14
N ASP A 56 -7.46 21.91 -10.21
CA ASP A 56 -7.00 23.14 -9.57
C ASP A 56 -6.80 22.95 -8.06
N GLU A 57 -5.72 23.56 -7.53
CA GLU A 57 -5.34 23.41 -6.11
C GLU A 57 -6.48 23.77 -5.15
N GLU A 58 -7.21 24.84 -5.44
CA GLU A 58 -8.34 25.28 -4.60
C GLU A 58 -9.44 24.22 -4.50
N VAL A 59 -9.68 23.49 -5.59
CA VAL A 59 -10.68 22.41 -5.66
C VAL A 59 -10.20 21.22 -4.84
N VAL A 60 -8.93 20.84 -4.96
CA VAL A 60 -8.34 19.75 -4.17
C VAL A 60 -8.45 20.05 -2.67
N ARG A 61 -8.07 21.26 -2.24
CA ARG A 61 -8.16 21.68 -0.83
C ARG A 61 -9.59 21.65 -0.29
N ALA A 62 -10.56 22.10 -1.09
CA ALA A 62 -11.97 22.05 -0.71
C ALA A 62 -12.48 20.60 -0.61
N LEU A 63 -12.09 19.75 -1.55
CA LEU A 63 -12.44 18.33 -1.60
C LEU A 63 -11.91 17.58 -0.37
N GLU A 64 -10.64 17.75 -0.03
CA GLU A 64 -10.01 17.11 1.14
C GLU A 64 -10.67 17.52 2.45
N LYS A 65 -10.90 18.82 2.64
CA LYS A 65 -11.56 19.36 3.84
C LYS A 65 -12.95 18.75 4.03
N ARG A 66 -13.72 18.66 2.94
CA ARG A 66 -15.07 18.09 2.97
C ARG A 66 -15.05 16.59 3.19
N ALA A 67 -14.18 15.87 2.48
CA ALA A 67 -14.02 14.43 2.64
C ALA A 67 -13.64 14.04 4.07
N LEU A 68 -12.75 14.82 4.71
CA LEU A 68 -12.38 14.64 6.11
C LEU A 68 -13.59 14.81 7.04
N SER A 69 -14.41 15.85 6.82
CA SER A 69 -15.62 16.08 7.64
C SER A 69 -16.69 15.00 7.47
N GLU A 70 -16.71 14.33 6.31
CA GLU A 70 -17.64 13.24 5.99
C GLU A 70 -17.05 11.85 6.29
N HIS A 71 -15.83 11.77 6.83
CA HIS A 71 -15.09 10.53 7.10
C HIS A 71 -14.99 9.59 5.88
N ILE A 72 -14.82 10.16 4.69
CA ILE A 72 -14.64 9.42 3.43
C ILE A 72 -13.35 9.86 2.73
N SER A 73 -12.89 9.10 1.74
CA SER A 73 -11.73 9.50 0.94
C SER A 73 -12.09 10.60 -0.07
N ALA A 74 -11.12 11.47 -0.37
CA ALA A 74 -11.26 12.50 -1.40
C ALA A 74 -11.68 11.89 -2.75
N SER A 75 -11.10 10.75 -3.15
CA SER A 75 -11.48 10.04 -4.37
C SER A 75 -12.94 9.58 -4.38
N LYS A 76 -13.48 9.13 -3.23
CA LYS A 76 -14.88 8.71 -3.13
C LYS A 76 -15.80 9.91 -3.31
N LEU A 77 -15.55 11.00 -2.59
CA LEU A 77 -16.32 12.24 -2.69
C LEU A 77 -16.29 12.81 -4.13
N ALA A 78 -15.10 12.84 -4.76
CA ALA A 78 -14.96 13.31 -6.14
C ALA A 78 -15.80 12.47 -7.11
N ASN A 79 -15.76 11.14 -6.98
CA ASN A 79 -16.56 10.25 -7.82
C ASN A 79 -18.07 10.44 -7.61
N GLU A 80 -18.53 10.65 -6.38
CA GLU A 80 -19.95 10.89 -6.08
C GLU A 80 -20.44 12.21 -6.70
N LEU A 81 -19.64 13.28 -6.57
CA LEU A 81 -19.94 14.58 -7.18
C LEU A 81 -19.95 14.49 -8.71
N LEU A 82 -18.92 13.90 -9.32
CA LEU A 82 -18.84 13.75 -10.78
C LEU A 82 -19.97 12.87 -11.33
N ARG A 83 -20.35 11.79 -10.64
CA ARG A 83 -21.50 10.96 -11.06
C ARG A 83 -22.80 11.74 -11.05
N LYS A 84 -23.02 12.52 -9.99
CA LYS A 84 -24.23 13.35 -9.87
C LYS A 84 -24.37 14.33 -11.03
N GLU A 85 -23.28 14.95 -11.47
CA GLU A 85 -23.30 15.97 -12.52
C GLU A 85 -23.21 15.40 -13.94
N LEU A 86 -22.49 14.30 -14.15
CA LEU A 86 -22.15 13.79 -15.49
C LEU A 86 -22.88 12.50 -15.89
N VAL A 87 -23.40 11.72 -14.93
CA VAL A 87 -23.95 10.38 -15.18
C VAL A 87 -25.44 10.29 -14.89
N SER A 88 -25.96 11.07 -13.95
CA SER A 88 -27.37 11.03 -13.53
C SER A 88 -28.33 11.75 -14.52
N CYS A 89 -28.27 11.40 -15.82
CA CYS A 89 -29.32 11.71 -16.80
C CYS A 89 -30.37 10.60 -16.86
#